data_AF-A0A951BFQ9-F1
#
_entry.id   AF-A0A951BFQ9-F1
#
_cell.length_a   1.000
_cell.length_b   1.000
_cell.length_c   1.000
_cell.angle_alpha   90.00
_cell.angle_beta   90.00
_cell.angle_gamma   90.00
#
_symmetry.space_group_name_H-M   'P 1'
#
loop_
_entity.id
_entity.type
_entity.pdbx_description
1 polymer ?
#
loop_
_entity_poly.entity_id
_entity_poly.type
_entity_poly.pdbx_seq_one_letter_code
_entity_poly.pdbx_strand_id
1 'polypeptide(L)'
;MRQVYRLLGLTRRYGDTAVNTACARALTLDVLNVTKIASMLEQATENTPAPPPLVPGAARFARDPAEFTPHRPALTLINGGEATR
;
A
#
# COMPACT_ATOMS: atom_id res chain seq x y z
N MET A 1 4.35 -8.75 23.94
CA MET A 1 5.44 -9.73 24.16
C MET A 1 5.59 -10.81 23.07
N ARG A 2 4.53 -11.43 22.51
CA ARG A 2 4.67 -12.52 21.52
C ARG A 2 5.44 -12.18 20.25
N GLN A 3 5.29 -10.96 19.72
CA GLN A 3 5.95 -10.54 18.48
C GLN A 3 7.48 -10.50 18.62
N VAL A 4 7.98 -10.02 19.78
CA VAL A 4 9.42 -9.96 20.08
C VAL A 4 10.02 -11.37 20.08
N TYR A 5 9.37 -12.33 20.75
CA TYR A 5 9.86 -13.72 20.77
C TYR A 5 9.82 -14.39 19.39
N ARG A 6 8.84 -14.04 18.54
CA ARG A 6 8.83 -14.50 17.15
C ARG A 6 10.01 -13.93 16.38
N LEU A 7 10.31 -12.64 16.52
CA LEU A 7 11.47 -12.01 15.88
C LEU A 7 12.79 -12.65 16.34
N LEU A 8 12.95 -12.89 17.65
CA LEU A 8 14.10 -13.65 18.19
C LEU A 8 14.15 -15.11 17.69
N GLY A 9 13.00 -15.70 17.36
CA GLY A 9 12.93 -17.01 16.72
C GLY A 9 13.44 -16.97 15.29
N LEU A 10 13.13 -15.91 14.55
CA LEU A 10 13.62 -15.70 13.19
C LEU A 10 15.14 -15.49 13.16
N THR A 11 15.71 -14.74 14.11
CA THR A 11 17.17 -14.54 14.16
C THR A 11 17.92 -15.85 14.38
N ARG A 12 17.41 -16.71 15.27
CA ARG A 12 17.96 -18.06 15.45
C ARG A 12 17.88 -18.96 14.22
N ARG A 13 16.86 -18.77 13.36
CA ARG A 13 16.63 -19.61 12.17
C ARG A 13 17.36 -19.10 10.92
N TYR A 14 17.38 -17.80 10.71
CA TYR A 14 17.86 -17.17 9.46
C TYR A 14 19.14 -16.34 9.65
N GLY A 15 19.59 -16.13 10.89
CA GLY A 15 20.75 -15.30 11.22
C GLY A 15 20.41 -13.81 11.36
N ASP A 16 21.20 -13.12 12.18
CA ASP A 16 20.96 -11.72 12.54
C ASP A 16 21.04 -10.78 11.32
N THR A 17 21.96 -11.04 10.40
CA THR A 17 22.19 -10.20 9.21
C THR A 17 20.98 -10.19 8.28
N ALA A 18 20.42 -11.36 7.95
CA ALA A 18 19.25 -11.49 7.10
C ALA A 18 18.01 -10.87 7.77
N VAL A 19 17.79 -11.14 9.06
CA VAL A 19 16.65 -10.57 9.79
C VAL A 19 16.76 -9.04 9.94
N ASN A 20 17.95 -8.50 10.20
CA ASN A 20 18.14 -7.05 10.30
C ASN A 20 17.88 -6.36 8.95
N THR A 21 18.38 -6.95 7.85
CA THR A 21 18.10 -6.48 6.48
C THR A 21 16.60 -6.49 6.19
N ALA A 22 15.92 -7.55 6.61
CA ALA A 22 14.48 -7.68 6.47
C ALA A 22 13.70 -6.62 7.28
N CYS A 23 14.08 -6.39 8.54
CA CYS A 23 13.48 -5.35 9.37
C CYS A 23 13.68 -3.95 8.78
N ALA A 24 14.90 -3.62 8.34
CA ALA A 24 15.21 -2.34 7.73
C ALA A 24 14.34 -2.08 6.50
N ARG A 25 14.23 -3.07 5.62
CA ARG A 25 13.36 -2.98 4.44
C ARG A 25 11.89 -2.84 4.79
N ALA A 26 11.39 -3.60 5.76
CA ALA A 26 10.01 -3.50 6.20
C ALA A 26 9.68 -2.08 6.70
N LEU A 27 10.62 -1.44 7.41
CA LEU A 27 10.48 -0.06 7.89
C LEU A 27 10.44 0.97 6.75
N THR A 28 11.16 0.76 5.64
CA THR A 28 11.04 1.64 4.46
C THR A 28 9.65 1.64 3.82
N LEU A 29 8.83 0.63 4.14
CA LEU A 29 7.46 0.45 3.65
C LEU A 29 6.42 0.59 4.77
N ASP A 30 6.81 1.11 5.94
CA ASP A 30 5.97 1.24 7.15
C ASP A 30 5.31 -0.08 7.62
N VAL A 31 5.97 -1.22 7.35
CA VAL A 31 5.48 -2.55 7.74
C VAL A 31 6.04 -2.95 9.10
N LEU A 32 5.19 -3.03 10.11
CA LEU A 32 5.53 -3.53 11.46
C LEU A 32 5.06 -4.97 11.74
N ASN A 33 4.63 -5.70 10.71
CA ASN A 33 4.07 -7.05 10.84
C ASN A 33 5.16 -8.14 10.74
N VAL A 34 5.48 -8.79 11.85
CA VAL A 34 6.50 -9.87 11.92
C VAL A 34 6.17 -11.06 11.02
N THR A 35 4.89 -11.34 10.74
CA THR A 35 4.53 -12.41 9.79
C THR A 35 4.95 -12.05 8.36
N LYS A 36 4.90 -10.76 7.98
CA LYS A 36 5.43 -10.32 6.68
C LYS A 36 6.94 -10.40 6.61
N ILE A 37 7.63 -10.06 7.71
CA ILE A 37 9.09 -10.26 7.82
C ILE A 37 9.44 -11.74 7.66
N ALA A 38 8.69 -12.65 8.30
CA ALA A 38 8.89 -14.08 8.14
C ALA A 38 8.70 -14.54 6.68
N SER A 39 7.61 -14.10 6.02
CA SER A 39 7.39 -14.42 4.59
C SER A 39 8.49 -13.88 3.68
N MET A 40 9.03 -12.70 3.99
CA MET A 40 10.13 -12.11 3.22
C MET A 40 11.39 -12.98 3.28
N LEU A 41 11.75 -13.46 4.48
CA LEU A 41 12.88 -14.37 4.71
C LEU A 41 12.64 -15.77 4.10
N GLU A 42 11.42 -16.29 4.19
CA GLU A 42 11.04 -17.56 3.55
C GLU A 42 11.17 -17.51 2.03
N GLN A 43 10.95 -16.33 1.43
CA GLN A 43 11.10 -16.07 0.00
C GLN A 43 12.48 -15.52 -0.39
N ALA A 44 13.38 -15.30 0.58
CA ALA A 44 14.69 -14.65 0.38
C ALA A 44 14.61 -13.31 -0.38
N THR A 45 13.58 -12.51 -0.07
CA THR A 45 13.27 -11.27 -0.80
C THR A 45 13.77 -10.00 -0.13
N GLU A 46 14.43 -10.11 1.03
CA GLU A 46 14.95 -8.96 1.78
C GLU A 46 15.97 -8.14 0.98
N ASN A 47 16.71 -8.77 0.07
CA ASN A 47 17.70 -8.12 -0.82
C ASN A 47 17.17 -7.82 -2.24
N THR A 48 15.96 -8.26 -2.58
CA THR A 48 15.43 -8.12 -3.94
C THR A 48 15.17 -6.64 -4.26
N PRO A 49 15.76 -6.03 -5.29
CA PRO A 49 15.49 -4.63 -5.59
C PRO A 49 13.99 -4.36 -5.77
N ALA A 50 13.52 -3.18 -5.39
CA ALA A 50 12.13 -2.80 -5.65
C ALA A 50 11.87 -2.88 -7.17
N PRO A 51 10.73 -3.44 -7.60
CA PRO A 51 10.40 -3.44 -9.01
C PRO A 51 10.31 -2.00 -9.51
N PRO A 52 10.68 -1.73 -10.77
CA PRO A 52 10.52 -0.41 -11.34
C PRO A 52 9.04 0.02 -11.25
N PRO A 53 8.75 1.32 -11.08
CA PRO A 53 7.38 1.80 -11.07
C PRO A 53 6.68 1.35 -12.35
N LEU A 54 5.59 0.59 -12.20
CA LEU A 54 4.83 0.13 -13.34
C LEU A 54 4.15 1.34 -13.95
N VAL A 55 4.38 1.60 -15.24
CA VAL A 55 3.55 2.56 -15.98
C VAL A 55 2.16 1.93 -16.05
N PRO A 56 1.13 2.54 -15.43
CA PRO A 56 -0.20 2.00 -15.56
C PRO A 56 -0.55 2.00 -17.05
N GLY A 57 -0.79 0.82 -17.62
CA GLY A 57 -1.38 0.71 -18.94
C GLY A 57 -2.80 1.29 -18.95
N ALA A 58 -3.53 1.14 -20.06
CA ALA A 58 -4.94 1.48 -20.12
C ALA A 58 -5.73 0.62 -19.12
N ALA A 59 -5.83 1.08 -17.87
CA ALA A 59 -6.66 0.44 -16.88
C ALA A 59 -8.10 0.59 -17.34
N ARG A 60 -8.88 -0.49 -17.26
CA ARG A 60 -10.31 -0.53 -17.60
C ARG A 60 -11.17 0.56 -16.92
N PHE A 61 -10.65 1.22 -15.89
CA PHE A 61 -11.29 2.32 -15.16
C PHE A 61 -10.48 3.62 -15.18
N ALA A 62 -9.40 3.71 -15.97
CA ALA A 62 -8.70 4.97 -16.17
C ALA A 62 -9.63 5.92 -16.94
N ARG A 63 -9.90 7.08 -16.34
CA ARG A 63 -10.62 8.19 -16.98
C ARG A 63 -9.63 9.15 -17.61
N ASP A 64 -10.11 9.90 -18.60
CA ASP A 64 -9.33 11.00 -19.16
C ASP A 64 -9.05 12.01 -18.02
N PRO A 65 -7.80 12.45 -17.78
CA PRO A 65 -7.50 13.49 -16.80
C PRO A 65 -8.35 14.77 -17.00
N ALA A 66 -8.79 15.06 -18.23
CA ALA A 66 -9.70 16.15 -18.54
C ALA A 66 -11.06 16.02 -17.83
N GLU A 67 -11.54 14.79 -17.54
CA GLU A 67 -12.77 14.57 -16.78
C GLU A 67 -12.68 15.05 -15.33
N PHE A 68 -11.48 15.09 -14.75
CA PHE A 68 -11.25 15.61 -13.40
C PHE A 68 -10.98 17.12 -13.38
N THR A 69 -10.90 17.76 -14.55
CA THR A 69 -10.78 19.21 -14.61
C THR A 69 -12.10 19.81 -14.12
N PRO A 70 -12.09 20.65 -13.07
CA PRO A 70 -13.30 21.22 -12.51
C PRO A 70 -13.95 22.14 -13.56
N HIS A 71 -14.94 21.62 -14.28
CA HIS A 71 -15.87 22.44 -15.02
C HIS A 71 -16.96 22.89 -14.05
N ARG A 72 -17.36 24.17 -14.13
CA ARG A 72 -18.52 24.66 -13.37
C ARG A 72 -19.76 24.47 -14.25
N PRO A 73 -20.50 23.34 -14.14
CA PRO A 73 -21.77 23.23 -14.84
C PRO A 73 -22.71 24.33 -14.33
N ALA A 74 -23.49 24.91 -15.24
CA ALA A 74 -24.62 25.73 -14.85
C ALA A 74 -25.65 24.82 -14.16
N LEU A 75 -25.61 24.79 -12.83
CA LEU A 75 -26.58 24.08 -12.02
C LEU A 75 -27.82 24.96 -11.88
N THR A 76 -28.95 24.47 -12.37
CA THR A 76 -30.26 25.11 -12.14
C THR A 76 -30.86 24.52 -10.88
N LEU A 77 -31.07 25.35 -9.86
CA LEU A 77 -31.77 24.96 -8.63
C LEU A 77 -33.26 24.74 -8.97
N ILE A 78 -33.75 23.51 -8.82
CA ILE A 78 -35.19 23.23 -8.89
C ILE A 78 -35.74 23.37 -7.46
N ASN A 79 -36.46 24.46 -7.19
CA ASN A 79 -37.18 24.63 -5.94
C ASN A 79 -38.42 23.72 -5.95
N GLY A 80 -38.31 22.51 -5.39
CA GLY A 80 -39.40 21.55 -5.26
C GLY A 80 -40.46 21.91 -4.22
N GLY A 81 -40.65 23.21 -3.95
CA GLY A 81 -41.37 23.73 -2.80
C GLY A 81 -42.50 24.70 -3.11
N GLU A 82 -43.17 24.59 -4.26
CA GLU A 82 -44.43 25.31 -4.51
C GLU A 82 -45.50 24.36 -5.06
N ALA A 83 -45.98 23.46 -4.19
CA ALA A 83 -47.26 22.78 -4.39
C ALA A 83 -48.29 23.43 -3.46
N THR A 84 -48.95 24.44 -4.01
CA THR A 84 -50.37 24.81 -3.85
C THR A 84 -51.08 24.44 -2.55
N ARG A 85 -51.45 25.48 -1.81
CA ARG A 85 -52.49 25.53 -0.78
C ARG A 85 -53.89 25.36 -1.39
#